data_AF-A0A960S883-F1
#
_entry.id   AF-A0A960S883-F1
#
_cell.length_a   1.000
_cell.length_b   1.000
_cell.length_c   1.000
_cell.angle_alpha   90.00
_cell.angle_beta   90.00
_cell.angle_gamma   90.00
#
_symmetry.space_group_name_H-M   'P 1'
#
loop_
_entity.id
_entity.type
_entity.pdbx_description
1 polymer ?
#
loop_
_entity_poly.entity_id
_entity_poly.type
_entity_poly.pdbx_seq_one_letter_code
_entity_poly.pdbx_strand_id
1 'polypeptide(L)'
;MQKKWINLINWVLALFVVWFLLLGLIYTLIRVRQFNQEDFVSQEVELPLSVVKTNLEEYQQLGDQVLDLLFIPPSMRLPNLRNVLIFYGKNDRPDALLEKPLLHFGLTGSKDIASILSGERQYLLFEQEGAKYAFSSGNSPTELWFEATLNEENALLRLGMIDDEGELVTEPKERREFSLPERRLVRTSMGDWEIGQWKVDATLLSRQKARWFGSDLFLDRHGGPTYEESIGKQGIEFGEEGDVYTVFVKVGDALIWNGERWQVMTPGPDTIGYPLLVVKKITERVMTFELWDAEGKAKVILNLIKSSDRLFAQKVASDFKFFGARTRSQFVFEVKGERMIIRVGDWLFLQDGAWKKLITPEEIDNYVNRRLNGMLLVIDEVVRKDDKQILVGTLFNAARSQMEAIEIPMLSSIATTQQTLEEKGEDGETPDFNDDEDLSPPEWDEVEEMDDYPEMIERFRERIRMDRR
;
A
#
# COMPACT_ATOMS: atom_id res chain seq x y z
N MET A 1 -4.13 46.09 -42.26
CA MET A 1 -3.08 45.13 -41.84
C MET A 1 -3.63 43.76 -41.41
N GLN A 2 -4.85 43.65 -40.85
CA GLN A 2 -5.39 42.38 -40.32
C GLN A 2 -5.48 41.21 -41.31
N LYS A 3 -5.68 41.43 -42.62
CA LYS A 3 -5.78 40.34 -43.61
C LYS A 3 -4.44 39.66 -43.95
N LYS A 4 -3.30 40.33 -43.73
CA LYS A 4 -1.98 39.77 -44.10
C LYS A 4 -1.54 38.63 -43.16
N TRP A 5 -1.91 38.71 -41.89
CA TRP A 5 -1.51 37.72 -40.89
C TRP A 5 -2.29 36.41 -41.02
N ILE A 6 -3.56 36.46 -41.41
CA ILE A 6 -4.38 35.26 -41.68
C ILE A 6 -3.81 34.46 -42.86
N ASN A 7 -3.39 35.16 -43.93
CA ASN A 7 -2.76 34.51 -45.07
C ASN A 7 -1.42 33.85 -44.70
N LEU A 8 -0.65 34.45 -43.78
CA LEU A 8 0.59 33.87 -43.26
C LEU A 8 0.31 32.59 -42.48
N ILE A 9 -0.69 32.59 -41.58
CA ILE A 9 -1.08 31.42 -40.78
C ILE A 9 -1.52 30.27 -41.69
N ASN A 10 -2.36 30.55 -42.70
CA ASN A 10 -2.81 29.52 -43.64
C ASN A 10 -1.65 28.92 -44.43
N TRP A 11 -0.65 29.73 -44.79
CA TRP A 11 0.56 29.24 -45.46
C TRP A 11 1.40 28.33 -44.56
N VAL A 12 1.57 28.71 -43.28
CA VAL A 12 2.29 27.90 -42.29
C VAL A 12 1.57 26.57 -42.05
N LEU A 13 0.24 26.59 -41.91
CA LEU A 13 -0.57 25.38 -41.76
C LEU A 13 -0.47 24.46 -42.99
N ALA A 14 -0.55 25.01 -44.20
CA ALA A 14 -0.39 24.24 -45.43
C ALA A 14 1.00 23.59 -45.52
N LEU A 15 2.05 24.30 -45.11
CA LEU A 15 3.42 23.77 -45.06
C LEU A 15 3.56 22.61 -44.07
N PHE A 16 2.93 22.70 -42.89
CA PHE A 16 2.90 21.60 -41.92
C PHE A 16 2.20 20.36 -42.47
N VAL A 17 1.05 20.52 -43.14
CA VAL A 17 0.32 19.40 -43.75
C VAL A 17 1.19 18.68 -44.79
N VAL A 18 1.87 19.43 -45.66
CA VAL A 18 2.77 18.86 -46.67
C VAL A 18 3.97 18.14 -46.01
N TRP A 19 4.51 18.71 -44.94
CA TRP A 19 5.61 18.07 -44.19
C TRP A 19 5.20 16.75 -43.55
N PHE A 20 4.02 16.67 -42.92
CA PHE A 20 3.52 15.42 -42.34
C PHE A 20 3.25 14.35 -43.40
N LEU A 21 2.75 14.73 -44.58
CA LEU A 21 2.58 13.80 -45.70
C LEU A 21 3.92 13.25 -46.22
N LEU A 22 4.95 14.10 -46.30
CA LEU A 22 6.30 13.68 -46.67
C LEU A 22 6.91 12.72 -45.64
N LEU A 23 6.73 13.00 -44.33
CA LEU A 23 7.16 12.12 -43.26
C LEU A 23 6.45 10.76 -43.32
N GLY A 24 5.14 10.75 -43.59
CA GLY A 24 4.37 9.51 -43.78
C GLY A 24 4.88 8.69 -44.97
N LEU A 25 5.18 9.35 -46.09
CA LEU A 25 5.73 8.70 -47.28
C LEU A 25 7.13 8.12 -47.02
N ILE A 26 8.00 8.89 -46.36
CA ILE A 26 9.33 8.42 -45.93
C ILE A 26 9.19 7.23 -44.98
N TYR A 27 8.27 7.28 -44.01
CA TYR A 27 8.01 6.16 -43.12
C TYR A 27 7.56 4.91 -43.89
N THR A 28 6.69 5.03 -44.89
CA THR A 28 6.28 3.89 -45.71
C THR A 28 7.40 3.31 -46.57
N LEU A 29 8.35 4.15 -47.02
CA LEU A 29 9.51 3.72 -47.80
C LEU A 29 10.60 3.09 -46.90
N ILE A 30 10.78 3.62 -45.69
CA ILE A 30 11.75 3.11 -44.71
C ILE A 30 11.21 1.90 -43.96
N ARG A 31 9.88 1.67 -43.95
CA ARG A 31 9.27 0.48 -43.35
C ARG A 31 9.79 -0.74 -44.09
N VAL A 32 10.89 -1.25 -43.55
CA VAL A 32 11.60 -2.46 -43.92
C VAL A 32 10.53 -3.50 -44.20
N ARG A 33 10.48 -3.95 -45.47
CA ARG A 33 9.70 -5.13 -45.87
C ARG A 33 9.94 -6.16 -44.80
N GLN A 34 8.85 -6.52 -44.14
CA GLN A 34 8.80 -7.33 -42.93
C GLN A 34 9.82 -8.47 -43.03
N PHE A 35 10.53 -8.68 -41.92
CA PHE A 35 11.30 -9.88 -41.66
C PHE A 35 10.62 -11.06 -42.34
N ASN A 36 11.34 -11.71 -43.26
CA ASN A 36 11.00 -13.08 -43.62
C ASN A 36 10.81 -13.77 -42.29
N GLN A 37 9.57 -14.13 -42.01
CA GLN A 37 9.21 -14.97 -40.89
C GLN A 37 10.07 -16.21 -41.13
N GLU A 38 11.21 -16.28 -40.41
CA GLU A 38 12.07 -17.45 -40.43
C GLU A 38 11.12 -18.62 -40.29
N ASP A 39 11.16 -19.50 -41.28
CA ASP A 39 10.31 -20.65 -41.39
C ASP A 39 10.18 -21.23 -39.99
N PHE A 40 8.99 -21.10 -39.40
CA PHE A 40 8.66 -21.89 -38.24
C PHE A 40 8.85 -23.31 -38.74
N VAL A 41 9.98 -23.92 -38.38
CA VAL A 41 10.22 -25.34 -38.52
C VAL A 41 8.98 -25.94 -37.88
N SER A 42 8.07 -26.38 -38.74
CA SER A 42 6.87 -27.08 -38.35
C SER A 42 7.40 -28.34 -37.69
N GLN A 43 7.58 -28.26 -36.37
CA GLN A 43 7.76 -29.42 -35.53
C GLN A 43 6.54 -30.27 -35.83
N GLU A 44 6.77 -31.40 -36.49
CA GLU A 44 5.80 -32.47 -36.56
C GLU A 44 5.36 -32.74 -35.13
N VAL A 45 4.15 -32.28 -34.81
CA VAL A 45 3.46 -32.72 -33.61
C VAL A 45 3.22 -34.20 -33.88
N GLU A 46 4.09 -35.05 -33.34
CA GLU A 46 3.91 -36.49 -33.35
C GLU A 46 2.60 -36.77 -32.62
N LEU A 47 1.56 -37.02 -33.41
CA LEU A 47 0.23 -37.38 -32.91
C LEU A 47 0.37 -38.63 -32.03
N PRO A 48 -0.39 -38.73 -30.92
CA PRO A 48 -0.69 -40.04 -30.36
C PRO A 48 -1.45 -40.83 -31.44
N LEU A 49 -0.75 -41.75 -32.08
CA LEU A 49 -1.30 -42.59 -33.14
C LEU A 49 -2.24 -43.64 -32.54
N SER A 50 -3.54 -43.34 -32.46
CA SER A 50 -4.59 -44.37 -32.47
C SER A 50 -6.01 -43.78 -32.56
N VAL A 51 -6.54 -43.60 -33.77
CA VAL A 51 -8.01 -43.50 -33.99
C VAL A 51 -8.44 -44.15 -35.31
N VAL A 52 -7.74 -45.18 -35.78
CA VAL A 52 -8.32 -46.04 -36.82
C VAL A 52 -8.92 -47.25 -36.11
N LYS A 53 -10.22 -47.14 -35.77
CA LYS A 53 -11.03 -48.27 -35.31
C LYS A 53 -11.34 -49.19 -36.49
N THR A 54 -10.32 -49.84 -37.07
CA THR A 54 -10.57 -50.95 -38.00
C THR A 54 -10.72 -52.19 -37.15
N ASN A 55 -11.91 -52.79 -37.17
CA ASN A 55 -12.24 -53.96 -36.38
C ASN A 55 -11.34 -55.13 -36.84
N LEU A 56 -10.66 -55.81 -35.91
CA LEU A 56 -9.72 -56.91 -36.22
C LEU A 56 -10.40 -58.01 -37.06
N GLU A 57 -11.71 -58.18 -36.87
CA GLU A 57 -12.56 -59.11 -37.61
C GLU A 57 -12.73 -58.73 -39.10
N GLU A 58 -12.76 -57.44 -39.44
CA GLU A 58 -12.83 -56.98 -40.84
C GLU A 58 -11.50 -57.19 -41.57
N TYR A 59 -10.38 -57.04 -40.87
CA TYR A 59 -9.05 -57.31 -41.42
C TYR A 59 -8.86 -58.81 -41.71
N GLN A 60 -9.30 -59.68 -40.79
CA GLN A 60 -9.22 -61.13 -40.97
C GLN A 60 -10.14 -61.66 -42.09
N GLN A 61 -11.20 -60.92 -42.45
CA GLN A 61 -12.10 -61.29 -43.55
C GLN A 61 -11.52 -60.99 -44.95
N LEU A 62 -10.44 -60.21 -45.07
CA LEU A 62 -9.86 -59.81 -46.36
C LEU A 62 -9.04 -60.90 -47.08
N GLY A 63 -8.80 -62.06 -46.44
CA GLY A 63 -8.28 -63.27 -47.09
C GLY A 63 -6.76 -63.27 -47.33
N ASP A 64 -6.12 -64.38 -46.94
CA ASP A 64 -4.67 -64.67 -46.92
C ASP A 64 -3.96 -64.71 -48.30
N GLN A 65 -4.15 -63.73 -49.18
CA GLN A 65 -3.50 -63.78 -50.50
C GLN A 65 -2.70 -62.51 -50.83
N VAL A 66 -1.37 -62.68 -50.65
CA VAL A 66 -0.26 -62.06 -51.40
C VAL A 66 0.32 -60.74 -50.86
N LEU A 67 -0.35 -60.04 -49.94
CA LEU A 67 0.23 -58.92 -49.21
C LEU A 67 -0.02 -59.09 -47.72
N ASP A 68 0.78 -59.95 -47.09
CA ASP A 68 0.83 -60.13 -45.64
C ASP A 68 1.48 -58.87 -45.03
N LEU A 69 0.76 -57.75 -45.07
CA LEU A 69 1.11 -56.57 -44.29
C LEU A 69 0.95 -57.01 -42.84
N LEU A 70 2.08 -57.19 -42.15
CA LEU A 70 2.12 -57.33 -40.70
C LEU A 70 1.42 -56.09 -40.14
N PHE A 71 0.12 -56.22 -39.87
CA PHE A 71 -0.65 -55.19 -39.20
C PHE A 71 -0.18 -55.20 -37.75
N ILE A 72 0.86 -54.44 -37.49
CA ILE A 72 1.26 -54.05 -36.15
C ILE A 72 0.37 -52.84 -35.87
N PRO A 73 -0.70 -52.96 -35.06
CA PRO A 73 -1.46 -51.79 -34.65
C PRO A 73 -0.45 -50.78 -34.06
N PRO A 74 -0.51 -49.50 -34.45
CA PRO A 74 0.38 -48.51 -33.89
C PRO A 74 0.20 -48.55 -32.36
N SER A 75 1.25 -48.95 -31.65
CA SER A 75 1.21 -48.95 -30.19
C SER A 75 1.12 -47.50 -29.72
N MET A 76 0.22 -47.24 -28.78
CA MET A 76 0.15 -45.94 -28.14
C MET A 76 1.52 -45.58 -27.55
N ARG A 77 1.95 -44.33 -27.76
CA ARG A 77 3.24 -43.82 -27.28
C ARG A 77 3.00 -42.59 -26.43
N LEU A 78 3.85 -42.42 -25.42
CA LEU A 78 3.82 -41.22 -24.59
C LEU A 78 4.09 -39.97 -25.45
N PRO A 79 3.23 -38.94 -25.35
CA PRO A 79 3.44 -37.69 -26.06
C PRO A 79 4.61 -36.91 -25.46
N ASN A 80 5.24 -36.07 -26.27
CA ASN A 80 6.30 -35.18 -25.79
C ASN A 80 5.71 -33.84 -25.33
N LEU A 81 5.47 -33.70 -24.02
CA LEU A 81 4.86 -32.50 -23.45
C LEU A 81 5.87 -31.38 -23.11
N ARG A 82 7.17 -31.54 -23.41
CA ARG A 82 8.22 -30.57 -23.03
C ARG A 82 8.01 -29.17 -23.62
N ASN A 83 7.47 -29.09 -24.83
CA ASN A 83 7.18 -27.82 -25.51
C ASN A 83 5.71 -27.40 -25.37
N VAL A 84 4.89 -28.26 -24.74
CA VAL A 84 3.46 -28.01 -24.55
C VAL A 84 3.23 -27.42 -23.16
N LEU A 85 3.78 -28.03 -22.12
CA LEU A 85 3.65 -27.56 -20.74
C LEU A 85 4.63 -26.43 -20.44
N ILE A 86 4.13 -25.43 -19.74
CA ILE A 86 4.90 -24.30 -19.23
C ILE A 86 4.79 -24.31 -17.72
N PHE A 87 5.92 -24.41 -17.02
CA PHE A 87 5.96 -24.28 -15.56
C PHE A 87 6.12 -22.81 -15.19
N TYR A 88 5.19 -22.26 -14.41
CA TYR A 88 5.19 -20.85 -13.99
C TYR A 88 5.78 -20.61 -12.61
N GLY A 89 6.15 -21.67 -11.89
CA GLY A 89 6.70 -21.59 -10.55
C GLY A 89 5.78 -22.17 -9.48
N LYS A 90 6.19 -22.00 -8.23
CA LYS A 90 5.42 -22.41 -7.04
C LYS A 90 4.70 -21.21 -6.43
N ASN A 91 3.65 -21.48 -5.67
CA ASN A 91 2.98 -20.47 -4.88
C ASN A 91 3.88 -20.02 -3.72
N ASP A 92 4.54 -18.89 -3.92
CA ASP A 92 5.44 -18.24 -2.97
C ASP A 92 4.74 -17.21 -2.06
N ARG A 93 3.40 -17.27 -1.95
CA ARG A 93 2.67 -16.43 -1.02
C ARG A 93 3.14 -16.69 0.42
N PRO A 94 3.24 -15.66 1.29
CA PRO A 94 3.66 -15.84 2.68
C PRO A 94 2.74 -16.73 3.53
N ASP A 95 1.48 -16.91 3.12
CA ASP A 95 0.49 -17.77 3.77
C ASP A 95 0.34 -19.14 3.10
N ALA A 96 1.18 -19.48 2.11
CA ALA A 96 1.14 -20.77 1.42
C ALA A 96 1.66 -21.90 2.33
N LEU A 97 1.08 -23.09 2.16
CA LEU A 97 1.50 -24.31 2.86
C LEU A 97 2.89 -24.75 2.37
N LEU A 98 3.89 -24.72 3.27
CA LEU A 98 5.28 -25.08 2.96
C LEU A 98 5.48 -26.58 2.68
N GLU A 99 4.70 -27.45 3.31
CA GLU A 99 4.88 -28.91 3.20
C GLU A 99 4.50 -29.45 1.81
N LYS A 100 3.48 -28.86 1.19
CA LYS A 100 2.98 -29.24 -0.14
C LYS A 100 2.77 -27.99 -0.98
N PRO A 101 3.83 -27.47 -1.62
CA PRO A 101 3.71 -26.26 -2.43
C PRO A 101 2.76 -26.51 -3.60
N LEU A 102 1.92 -25.52 -3.85
CA LEU A 102 1.07 -25.48 -5.03
C LEU A 102 1.93 -25.05 -6.23
N LEU A 103 1.92 -25.82 -7.29
CA LEU A 103 2.70 -25.62 -8.51
C LEU A 103 1.77 -25.16 -9.65
N HIS A 104 2.20 -24.17 -10.42
CA HIS A 104 1.39 -23.58 -11.47
C HIS A 104 1.90 -23.98 -12.86
N PHE A 105 1.00 -24.52 -13.69
CA PHE A 105 1.29 -24.96 -15.05
C PHE A 105 0.34 -24.33 -16.07
N GLY A 106 0.87 -23.94 -17.23
CA GLY A 106 0.10 -23.55 -18.40
C GLY A 106 0.35 -24.45 -19.58
N LEU A 107 -0.48 -24.30 -20.61
CA LEU A 107 -0.32 -24.96 -21.90
C LEU A 107 0.02 -23.93 -22.97
N THR A 108 0.96 -24.26 -23.83
CA THR A 108 1.40 -23.40 -24.93
C THR A 108 0.24 -23.16 -25.90
N GLY A 109 -0.08 -21.89 -26.13
CA GLY A 109 -1.20 -21.50 -26.99
C GLY A 109 -2.58 -21.52 -26.32
N SER A 110 -2.68 -21.93 -25.05
CA SER A 110 -3.90 -21.79 -24.24
C SER A 110 -3.74 -20.68 -23.21
N LYS A 111 -4.89 -20.13 -22.77
CA LYS A 111 -5.02 -19.24 -21.61
C LYS A 111 -5.45 -19.99 -20.35
N ASP A 112 -5.25 -21.30 -20.30
CA ASP A 112 -5.58 -22.06 -19.10
C ASP A 112 -4.34 -22.23 -18.23
N ILE A 113 -4.53 -22.01 -16.93
CA ILE A 113 -3.51 -22.26 -15.91
C ILE A 113 -4.10 -23.22 -14.89
N ALA A 114 -3.49 -24.39 -14.76
CA ALA A 114 -3.80 -25.34 -13.70
C ALA A 114 -2.85 -25.13 -12.52
N SER A 115 -3.38 -25.33 -11.31
CA SER A 115 -2.62 -25.35 -10.07
C SER A 115 -2.73 -26.73 -9.45
N ILE A 116 -1.60 -27.39 -9.18
CA ILE A 116 -1.57 -28.73 -8.58
C ILE A 116 -0.67 -28.77 -7.36
N LEU A 117 -1.01 -29.59 -6.37
CA LEU A 117 -0.10 -29.83 -5.25
C LEU A 117 1.05 -30.72 -5.71
N SER A 118 2.24 -30.47 -5.16
CA SER A 118 3.41 -31.30 -5.44
C SER A 118 3.13 -32.79 -5.14
N GLY A 119 3.29 -33.64 -6.15
CA GLY A 119 3.07 -35.09 -6.11
C GLY A 119 1.65 -35.54 -6.51
N GLU A 120 0.72 -34.62 -6.78
CA GLU A 120 -0.62 -34.97 -7.24
C GLU A 120 -0.71 -35.05 -8.78
N ARG A 121 -1.72 -35.78 -9.27
CA ARG A 121 -1.98 -35.97 -10.70
C ARG A 121 -2.79 -34.83 -11.28
N GLN A 122 -2.32 -34.27 -12.38
CA GLN A 122 -3.08 -33.39 -13.25
C GLN A 122 -3.44 -34.11 -14.54
N TYR A 123 -4.73 -34.23 -14.80
CA TYR A 123 -5.27 -34.87 -16.01
C TYR A 123 -5.35 -33.90 -17.18
N LEU A 124 -5.04 -34.40 -18.37
CA LEU A 124 -5.05 -33.68 -19.65
C LEU A 124 -6.03 -34.32 -20.62
N LEU A 125 -6.73 -33.48 -21.39
CA LEU A 125 -7.57 -33.88 -22.51
C LEU A 125 -6.85 -33.52 -23.81
N PHE A 126 -6.85 -34.43 -24.79
CA PHE A 126 -6.41 -34.13 -26.14
C PHE A 126 -7.62 -33.81 -27.02
N GLU A 127 -7.70 -32.59 -27.52
CA GLU A 127 -8.74 -32.14 -28.44
C GLU A 127 -8.28 -32.37 -29.88
N GLN A 128 -8.99 -33.25 -30.59
CA GLN A 128 -8.67 -33.61 -31.97
C GLN A 128 -8.85 -32.42 -32.91
N GLU A 129 -9.81 -31.53 -32.61
CA GLU A 129 -10.03 -30.29 -33.35
C GLU A 129 -8.90 -29.29 -33.05
N GLY A 130 -7.87 -29.32 -33.90
CA GLY A 130 -6.71 -28.44 -33.80
C GLY A 130 -5.49 -29.06 -33.11
N ALA A 131 -5.55 -30.34 -32.73
CA ALA A 131 -4.44 -31.09 -32.13
C ALA A 131 -3.83 -30.38 -30.91
N LYS A 132 -4.70 -29.95 -29.98
CA LYS A 132 -4.31 -29.20 -28.79
C LYS A 132 -4.57 -30.00 -27.52
N TYR A 133 -3.74 -29.76 -26.53
CA TYR A 133 -4.00 -30.24 -25.17
C TYR A 133 -4.77 -29.19 -24.39
N ALA A 134 -5.66 -29.65 -23.52
CA ALA A 134 -6.39 -28.83 -22.55
C ALA A 134 -6.32 -29.50 -21.17
N PHE A 135 -6.46 -28.71 -20.10
CA PHE A 135 -6.60 -29.28 -18.76
C PHE A 135 -8.00 -29.88 -18.59
N SER A 136 -8.08 -31.05 -17.94
CA SER A 136 -9.37 -31.67 -17.63
C SER A 136 -10.19 -30.78 -16.68
N SER A 137 -11.47 -30.56 -16.99
CA SER A 137 -12.37 -29.76 -16.15
C SER A 137 -12.52 -30.40 -14.76
N GLY A 138 -12.24 -29.62 -13.71
CA GLY A 138 -12.27 -30.11 -12.33
C GLY A 138 -11.26 -31.22 -12.03
N ASN A 139 -10.22 -31.37 -12.87
CA ASN A 139 -9.23 -32.45 -12.79
C ASN A 139 -9.87 -33.85 -12.84
N SER A 140 -10.92 -34.03 -13.64
CA SER A 140 -11.55 -35.34 -13.82
C SER A 140 -10.57 -36.34 -14.49
N PRO A 141 -10.54 -37.62 -14.07
CA PRO A 141 -9.60 -38.60 -14.60
C PRO A 141 -9.72 -38.77 -16.13
N THR A 142 -8.59 -38.69 -16.82
CA THR A 142 -8.44 -38.96 -18.26
C THR A 142 -7.31 -39.96 -18.49
N GLU A 143 -7.17 -40.44 -19.73
CA GLU A 143 -6.13 -41.37 -20.15
C GLU A 143 -4.72 -40.81 -19.98
N LEU A 144 -4.52 -39.50 -20.09
CA LEU A 144 -3.21 -38.84 -20.00
C LEU A 144 -3.13 -37.93 -18.78
N TRP A 145 -2.09 -38.08 -17.97
CA TRP A 145 -1.84 -37.22 -16.82
C TRP A 145 -0.36 -36.96 -16.60
N PHE A 146 -0.08 -35.97 -15.75
CA PHE A 146 1.26 -35.74 -15.22
C PHE A 146 1.23 -35.55 -13.71
N GLU A 147 2.29 -35.97 -13.04
CA GLU A 147 2.59 -35.64 -11.65
C GLU A 147 3.79 -34.71 -11.64
N ALA A 148 3.78 -33.68 -10.80
CA ALA A 148 4.90 -32.75 -10.70
C ALA A 148 5.45 -32.70 -9.29
N THR A 149 6.78 -32.72 -9.18
CA THR A 149 7.50 -32.51 -7.93
C THR A 149 8.50 -31.37 -8.11
N LEU A 150 8.64 -30.53 -7.08
CA LEU A 150 9.63 -29.44 -7.13
C LEU A 150 11.04 -30.02 -6.94
N ASN A 151 11.96 -29.68 -7.85
CA ASN A 151 13.38 -29.97 -7.75
C ASN A 151 14.16 -28.65 -7.87
N GLU A 152 14.52 -28.08 -6.72
CA GLU A 152 15.11 -26.73 -6.61
C GLU A 152 14.18 -25.65 -7.19
N GLU A 153 14.55 -25.05 -8.34
CA GLU A 153 13.77 -24.05 -9.08
C GLU A 153 13.03 -24.65 -10.29
N ASN A 154 13.21 -25.94 -10.56
CA ASN A 154 12.59 -26.62 -11.70
C ASN A 154 11.46 -27.55 -11.24
N ALA A 155 10.50 -27.80 -12.13
CA ALA A 155 9.51 -28.85 -11.92
C ALA A 155 10.01 -30.14 -12.58
N LEU A 156 10.15 -31.22 -11.80
CA LEU A 156 10.31 -32.57 -12.33
C LEU A 156 8.93 -33.16 -12.58
N LEU A 157 8.61 -33.45 -13.84
CA LEU A 157 7.34 -34.03 -14.26
C LEU A 157 7.50 -35.52 -14.54
N ARG A 158 6.49 -36.29 -14.12
CA ARG A 158 6.29 -37.69 -14.46
C ARG A 158 5.00 -37.83 -15.26
N LEU A 159 5.09 -38.26 -16.51
CA LEU A 159 3.94 -38.55 -17.36
C LEU A 159 3.45 -39.98 -17.15
N GLY A 160 2.13 -40.14 -17.15
CA GLY A 160 1.46 -41.43 -17.22
C GLY A 160 0.37 -41.37 -18.28
N MET A 161 0.20 -42.49 -18.99
CA MET A 161 -0.88 -42.65 -19.95
C MET A 161 -1.43 -44.07 -19.88
N ILE A 162 -2.75 -44.21 -19.91
CA ILE A 162 -3.46 -45.50 -20.01
C ILE A 162 -3.90 -45.67 -21.47
N ASP A 163 -3.74 -46.87 -22.01
CA ASP A 163 -4.25 -47.23 -23.33
C ASP A 163 -5.73 -47.66 -23.31
N ASP A 164 -6.27 -47.98 -24.49
CA ASP A 164 -7.66 -48.42 -24.67
C ASP A 164 -7.96 -49.74 -23.92
N GLU A 165 -6.93 -50.51 -23.57
CA GLU A 165 -7.02 -51.79 -22.86
C GLU A 165 -6.91 -51.61 -21.32
N GLY A 166 -6.63 -50.39 -20.85
CA GLY A 166 -6.46 -50.08 -19.43
C GLY A 166 -5.03 -50.24 -18.91
N GLU A 167 -4.07 -50.55 -19.78
CA GLU A 167 -2.68 -50.79 -19.44
C GLU A 167 -1.84 -49.51 -19.48
N LEU A 168 -0.78 -49.47 -18.65
CA LEU A 168 0.06 -48.28 -18.54
C LEU A 168 1.09 -48.23 -19.68
N VAL A 169 0.98 -47.22 -20.53
CA VAL A 169 1.95 -46.97 -21.60
C VAL A 169 3.25 -46.42 -21.01
N THR A 170 4.36 -47.13 -21.21
CA THR A 170 5.67 -46.76 -20.64
C THR A 170 6.71 -46.32 -21.67
N GLU A 171 6.41 -46.45 -22.96
CA GLU A 171 7.33 -46.10 -24.05
C GLU A 171 6.92 -44.78 -24.72
N PRO A 172 7.87 -43.89 -25.07
CA PRO A 172 9.31 -43.95 -24.81
C PRO A 172 9.67 -43.57 -23.37
N LYS A 173 10.62 -44.28 -22.74
CA LYS A 173 11.06 -44.02 -21.36
C LYS A 173 11.58 -42.60 -21.12
N GLU A 174 12.18 -41.98 -22.15
CA GLU A 174 12.72 -40.61 -22.09
C GLU A 174 11.66 -39.51 -21.98
N ARG A 175 10.42 -39.83 -22.36
CA ARG A 175 9.27 -38.90 -22.27
C ARG A 175 8.53 -39.04 -20.96
N ARG A 176 8.75 -40.15 -20.24
CA ARG A 176 8.11 -40.43 -18.96
C ARG A 176 8.54 -39.44 -17.88
N GLU A 177 9.81 -39.07 -17.83
CA GLU A 177 10.31 -38.12 -16.84
C GLU A 177 11.13 -37.01 -17.50
N PHE A 178 10.81 -35.76 -17.18
CA PHE A 178 11.59 -34.61 -17.64
C PHE A 178 11.45 -33.42 -16.71
N SER A 179 12.41 -32.50 -16.78
CA SER A 179 12.43 -31.27 -16.00
C SER A 179 11.98 -30.09 -16.84
N LEU A 180 11.12 -29.23 -16.28
CA LEU A 180 10.74 -27.95 -16.85
C LEU A 180 11.33 -26.81 -16.03
N PRO A 181 12.07 -25.88 -16.68
CA PRO A 181 12.53 -24.68 -16.01
C PRO A 181 11.38 -23.73 -15.75
N GLU A 182 11.45 -23.01 -14.63
CA GLU A 182 10.50 -21.93 -14.34
C GLU A 182 10.56 -20.87 -15.44
N ARG A 183 9.41 -20.56 -16.01
CA ARG A 183 9.22 -19.42 -16.89
C ARG A 183 8.37 -18.39 -16.17
N ARG A 184 8.89 -17.16 -16.08
CA ARG A 184 8.09 -16.04 -15.55
C ARG A 184 6.81 -15.90 -16.35
N LEU A 185 5.67 -15.87 -15.66
CA LEU A 185 4.38 -15.60 -16.24
C LEU A 185 4.34 -14.15 -16.77
N VAL A 186 4.74 -13.95 -18.03
CA VAL A 186 4.58 -12.67 -18.71
C VAL A 186 3.12 -12.56 -19.15
N ARG A 187 2.27 -12.01 -18.27
CA ARG A 187 0.83 -11.80 -18.51
C ARG A 187 0.63 -10.74 -19.61
N THR A 188 0.83 -11.10 -20.87
CA THR A 188 0.52 -10.20 -22.00
C THR A 188 -0.97 -10.26 -22.37
N SER A 189 -1.75 -11.23 -21.86
CA SER A 189 -3.09 -11.48 -22.42
C SER A 189 -4.09 -12.28 -21.55
N MET A 190 -3.86 -12.44 -20.24
CA MET A 190 -4.68 -13.32 -19.40
C MET A 190 -5.27 -12.59 -18.19
N GLY A 191 -6.60 -12.41 -18.25
CA GLY A 191 -7.46 -11.99 -17.15
C GLY A 191 -7.30 -10.52 -16.77
N ASP A 192 -8.41 -9.79 -16.74
CA ASP A 192 -8.50 -8.58 -15.95
C ASP A 192 -8.40 -8.98 -14.47
N TRP A 193 -7.17 -9.16 -13.97
CA TRP A 193 -6.94 -9.28 -12.54
C TRP A 193 -7.38 -7.96 -11.93
N GLU A 194 -8.50 -7.99 -11.22
CA GLU A 194 -9.13 -6.82 -10.64
C GLU A 194 -9.23 -6.98 -9.13
N ILE A 195 -9.07 -5.86 -8.43
CA ILE A 195 -9.31 -5.73 -6.99
C ILE A 195 -10.39 -4.67 -6.82
N GLY A 196 -11.60 -5.12 -6.45
CA GLY A 196 -12.80 -4.31 -6.53
C GLY A 196 -13.08 -3.90 -7.98
N GLN A 197 -13.16 -2.60 -8.23
CA GLN A 197 -13.35 -2.03 -9.58
C GLN A 197 -12.04 -1.71 -10.32
N TRP A 198 -10.89 -2.02 -9.73
CA TRP A 198 -9.59 -1.59 -10.25
C TRP A 198 -8.80 -2.76 -10.82
N LYS A 199 -8.48 -2.69 -12.10
CA LYS A 199 -7.47 -3.56 -12.71
C LYS A 199 -6.15 -3.46 -11.96
N VAL A 200 -5.47 -4.57 -11.71
CA VAL A 200 -4.20 -4.61 -10.98
C VAL A 200 -3.05 -4.29 -11.93
N ASP A 201 -2.35 -3.20 -11.64
CA ASP A 201 -1.10 -2.80 -12.27
C ASP A 201 -0.23 -2.00 -11.28
N ALA A 202 0.92 -1.51 -11.73
CA ALA A 202 1.83 -0.71 -10.90
C ALA A 202 1.21 0.59 -10.33
N THR A 203 0.09 1.06 -10.87
CA THR A 203 -0.61 2.29 -10.48
C THR A 203 -1.80 2.06 -9.55
N LEU A 204 -2.10 0.80 -9.18
CA LEU A 204 -3.25 0.43 -8.35
C LEU A 204 -3.41 1.30 -7.10
N LEU A 205 -2.34 1.42 -6.30
CA LEU A 205 -2.36 2.22 -5.06
C LEU A 205 -2.67 3.70 -5.32
N SER A 206 -2.14 4.26 -6.42
CA SER A 206 -2.44 5.65 -6.81
C SER A 206 -3.90 5.83 -7.19
N ARG A 207 -4.51 4.85 -7.88
CA ARG A 207 -5.93 4.89 -8.25
C ARG A 207 -6.86 4.71 -7.05
N GLN A 208 -6.43 3.94 -6.05
CA GLN A 208 -7.07 3.85 -4.73
C GLN A 208 -6.78 5.06 -3.83
N LYS A 209 -6.11 6.10 -4.36
CA LYS A 209 -5.74 7.34 -3.65
C LYS A 209 -4.92 7.08 -2.39
N ALA A 210 -4.14 6.00 -2.37
CA ALA A 210 -3.31 5.66 -1.23
C ALA A 210 -2.25 6.74 -0.98
N ARG A 211 -2.09 7.17 0.27
CA ARG A 211 -1.10 8.15 0.71
C ARG A 211 -0.37 7.63 1.93
N TRP A 212 0.94 7.79 1.96
CA TRP A 212 1.76 7.42 3.11
C TRP A 212 2.54 8.65 3.57
N PHE A 213 2.34 9.04 4.82
CA PHE A 213 2.98 10.22 5.39
C PHE A 213 4.10 9.87 6.38
N GLY A 214 4.05 8.70 7.01
CA GLY A 214 5.03 8.27 8.02
C GLY A 214 4.37 7.48 9.15
N SER A 215 5.06 7.38 10.28
CA SER A 215 4.44 6.97 11.55
C SER A 215 3.60 8.11 12.13
N ASP A 216 2.67 7.76 13.01
CA ASP A 216 1.84 8.73 13.72
C ASP A 216 2.52 9.17 15.02
N LEU A 217 3.27 10.27 14.94
CA LEU A 217 4.05 10.80 16.07
C LEU A 217 3.16 11.30 17.21
N PHE A 218 1.92 11.64 16.91
CA PHE A 218 0.96 12.03 17.93
C PHE A 218 0.53 10.80 18.75
N LEU A 219 0.21 9.67 18.10
CA LEU A 219 -0.08 8.42 18.82
C LEU A 219 1.15 7.89 19.56
N ASP A 220 2.35 8.03 18.99
CA ASP A 220 3.60 7.64 19.66
C ASP A 220 3.78 8.39 21.00
N ARG A 221 3.36 9.67 21.08
CA ARG A 221 3.53 10.51 22.27
C ARG A 221 2.31 10.54 23.21
N HIS A 222 1.10 10.48 22.67
CA HIS A 222 -0.15 10.70 23.39
C HIS A 222 -1.16 9.55 23.29
N GLY A 223 -0.89 8.50 22.51
CA GLY A 223 -1.83 7.39 22.31
C GLY A 223 -2.09 6.55 23.56
N GLY A 224 -1.07 6.36 24.41
CA GLY A 224 -1.20 5.51 25.59
C GLY A 224 -1.41 4.02 25.24
N PRO A 225 -1.84 3.19 26.21
CA PRO A 225 -1.86 1.72 26.06
C PRO A 225 -2.87 1.21 25.03
N THR A 226 -3.93 1.97 24.74
CA THR A 226 -4.94 1.58 23.75
C THR A 226 -4.40 1.54 22.32
N TYR A 227 -3.36 2.33 22.03
CA TYR A 227 -2.77 2.44 20.69
C TYR A 227 -1.36 1.85 20.62
N GLU A 228 -0.95 1.06 21.61
CA GLU A 228 0.39 0.46 21.67
C GLU A 228 0.72 -0.36 20.42
N GLU A 229 -0.27 -1.06 19.85
CA GLU A 229 -0.10 -1.82 18.61
C GLU A 229 0.18 -0.94 17.37
N SER A 230 -0.15 0.35 17.42
CA SER A 230 0.06 1.29 16.32
C SER A 230 1.38 2.06 16.43
N ILE A 231 2.00 2.05 17.61
CA ILE A 231 3.25 2.77 17.87
C ILE A 231 4.37 2.24 16.97
N GLY A 232 5.10 3.16 16.33
CA GLY A 232 6.20 2.82 15.42
C GLY A 232 5.81 2.18 14.09
N LYS A 233 4.51 1.94 13.84
CA LYS A 233 4.01 1.49 12.52
C LYS A 233 3.84 2.69 11.58
N GLN A 234 3.89 2.41 10.28
CA GLN A 234 3.65 3.40 9.24
C GLN A 234 2.16 3.47 8.90
N GLY A 235 1.59 4.68 8.92
CA GLY A 235 0.19 4.92 8.54
C GLY A 235 0.03 5.12 7.03
N ILE A 236 -0.83 4.32 6.40
CA ILE A 236 -1.26 4.47 5.01
C ILE A 236 -2.73 4.86 5.01
N GLU A 237 -3.04 5.98 4.39
CA GLU A 237 -4.40 6.47 4.16
C GLU A 237 -4.90 5.97 2.81
N PHE A 238 -6.14 5.47 2.77
CA PHE A 238 -6.83 5.03 1.56
C PHE A 238 -8.16 5.78 1.42
N GLY A 239 -8.60 6.00 0.18
CA GLY A 239 -9.90 6.62 -0.11
C GLY A 239 -9.82 8.08 -0.56
N GLU A 240 -10.99 8.64 -0.87
CA GLU A 240 -11.18 10.02 -1.32
C GLU A 240 -12.21 10.71 -0.40
N GLU A 241 -12.19 12.04 -0.40
CA GLU A 241 -13.01 12.96 0.41
C GLU A 241 -14.28 12.35 1.02
N GLY A 242 -14.27 12.17 2.35
CA GLY A 242 -15.45 11.70 3.12
C GLY A 242 -15.38 10.23 3.58
N ASP A 243 -14.62 9.36 2.90
CA ASP A 243 -14.43 7.96 3.32
C ASP A 243 -12.95 7.55 3.38
N VAL A 244 -12.15 8.41 3.99
CA VAL A 244 -10.72 8.14 4.21
C VAL A 244 -10.56 7.25 5.44
N TYR A 245 -9.84 6.14 5.30
CA TYR A 245 -9.45 5.29 6.43
C TYR A 245 -7.94 5.07 6.44
N THR A 246 -7.39 4.83 7.63
CA THR A 246 -5.95 4.61 7.83
C THR A 246 -5.68 3.18 8.28
N VAL A 247 -4.63 2.58 7.73
CA VAL A 247 -4.09 1.31 8.20
C VAL A 247 -2.65 1.50 8.66
N PHE A 248 -2.30 0.86 9.77
CA PHE A 248 -0.95 0.93 10.35
C PHE A 248 -0.20 -0.36 10.06
N VAL A 249 0.96 -0.23 9.40
CA VAL A 249 1.73 -1.38 8.91
C VAL A 249 3.21 -1.28 9.24
N LYS A 250 3.86 -2.42 9.43
CA LYS A 250 5.33 -2.56 9.47
C LYS A 250 5.82 -3.53 8.41
N VAL A 251 7.13 -3.64 8.25
CA VAL A 251 7.74 -4.64 7.35
C VAL A 251 7.31 -6.05 7.78
N GLY A 252 6.84 -6.83 6.81
CA GLY A 252 6.33 -8.19 7.03
C GLY A 252 4.82 -8.27 7.28
N ASP A 253 4.17 -7.16 7.63
CA ASP A 253 2.70 -7.15 7.74
C ASP A 253 2.06 -7.37 6.35
N ALA A 254 0.88 -7.96 6.35
CA ALA A 254 0.09 -8.15 5.15
C ALA A 254 -1.30 -7.51 5.29
N LEU A 255 -1.88 -7.18 4.15
CA LEU A 255 -3.22 -6.64 4.07
C LEU A 255 -4.03 -7.50 3.10
N ILE A 256 -5.26 -7.79 3.47
CA ILE A 256 -6.22 -8.44 2.59
C ILE A 256 -7.22 -7.42 2.05
N TRP A 257 -7.68 -7.62 0.82
CA TRP A 257 -8.81 -6.87 0.28
C TRP A 257 -10.11 -7.62 0.58
N ASN A 258 -10.95 -7.07 1.45
CA ASN A 258 -12.22 -7.70 1.83
C ASN A 258 -13.38 -7.44 0.84
N GLY A 259 -13.12 -6.73 -0.26
CA GLY A 259 -14.12 -6.27 -1.24
C GLY A 259 -14.20 -4.75 -1.32
N GLU A 260 -14.02 -4.05 -0.19
CA GLU A 260 -14.16 -2.59 -0.09
C GLU A 260 -12.93 -1.90 0.48
N ARG A 261 -12.25 -2.54 1.45
CA ARG A 261 -11.13 -1.96 2.19
C ARG A 261 -10.01 -2.95 2.38
N TRP A 262 -8.80 -2.39 2.47
CA TRP A 262 -7.62 -3.09 2.96
C TRP A 262 -7.71 -3.27 4.48
N GLN A 263 -7.52 -4.50 4.94
CA GLN A 263 -7.48 -4.83 6.37
C GLN A 263 -6.14 -5.50 6.70
N VAL A 264 -5.48 -5.01 7.75
CA VAL A 264 -4.21 -5.59 8.21
C VAL A 264 -4.48 -6.95 8.83
N MET A 265 -3.80 -7.97 8.33
CA MET A 265 -3.97 -9.36 8.75
C MET A 265 -2.59 -10.02 8.77
N THR A 266 -2.38 -10.90 9.76
CA THR A 266 -1.19 -11.76 9.75
C THR A 266 -1.36 -12.83 8.68
N PRO A 267 -0.35 -13.08 7.82
CA PRO A 267 -0.41 -14.17 6.85
C PRO A 267 -0.73 -15.50 7.52
N GLY A 268 -1.77 -16.20 7.04
CA GLY A 268 -2.22 -17.46 7.62
C GLY A 268 -3.48 -18.00 6.94
N PRO A 269 -4.18 -18.96 7.57
CA PRO A 269 -5.38 -19.57 6.99
C PRO A 269 -6.47 -18.55 6.64
N ASP A 270 -6.61 -17.48 7.43
CA ASP A 270 -7.63 -16.45 7.24
C ASP A 270 -7.34 -15.52 6.05
N THR A 271 -6.13 -15.53 5.51
CA THR A 271 -5.75 -14.74 4.33
C THR A 271 -5.87 -15.51 3.00
N ILE A 272 -6.15 -16.82 3.08
CA ILE A 272 -6.33 -17.69 1.91
C ILE A 272 -7.59 -17.29 1.15
N GLY A 273 -7.50 -17.23 -0.17
CA GLY A 273 -8.61 -16.86 -1.05
C GLY A 273 -8.81 -15.36 -1.22
N TYR A 274 -8.04 -14.52 -0.53
CA TYR A 274 -8.04 -13.07 -0.72
C TYR A 274 -6.77 -12.60 -1.44
N PRO A 275 -6.84 -11.51 -2.23
CA PRO A 275 -5.66 -10.78 -2.67
C PRO A 275 -4.85 -10.29 -1.48
N LEU A 276 -3.53 -10.53 -1.50
CA LEU A 276 -2.66 -10.30 -0.36
C LEU A 276 -1.59 -9.26 -0.69
N LEU A 277 -1.64 -8.10 -0.03
CA LEU A 277 -0.67 -7.03 -0.18
C LEU A 277 0.33 -7.07 0.98
N VAL A 278 1.58 -7.41 0.70
CA VAL A 278 2.61 -7.67 1.73
C VAL A 278 3.64 -6.55 1.73
N VAL A 279 3.90 -5.96 2.90
CA VAL A 279 4.93 -4.93 3.04
C VAL A 279 6.32 -5.57 3.03
N LYS A 280 7.07 -5.39 1.95
CA LYS A 280 8.42 -5.97 1.82
C LYS A 280 9.52 -5.08 2.37
N LYS A 281 9.41 -3.77 2.11
CA LYS A 281 10.47 -2.83 2.48
C LYS A 281 9.88 -1.46 2.74
N ILE A 282 10.35 -0.82 3.81
CA ILE A 282 10.07 0.57 4.14
C ILE A 282 11.40 1.29 4.16
N THR A 283 11.54 2.32 3.32
CA THR A 283 12.69 3.24 3.35
C THR A 283 12.23 4.63 3.80
N GLU A 284 13.11 5.62 3.83
CA GLU A 284 12.70 6.99 4.17
C GLU A 284 11.74 7.60 3.14
N ARG A 285 11.84 7.22 1.85
CA ARG A 285 11.11 7.85 0.74
C ARG A 285 10.11 6.93 0.05
N VAL A 286 10.34 5.61 0.08
CA VAL A 286 9.53 4.64 -0.67
C VAL A 286 9.20 3.43 0.20
N MET A 287 7.93 3.02 0.16
CA MET A 287 7.45 1.77 0.70
C MET A 287 7.14 0.83 -0.48
N THR A 288 7.70 -0.37 -0.43
CA THR A 288 7.54 -1.40 -1.47
C THR A 288 6.69 -2.53 -0.96
N PHE A 289 5.69 -2.90 -1.76
CA PHE A 289 4.77 -3.99 -1.50
C PHE A 289 4.90 -5.06 -2.56
N GLU A 290 4.59 -6.29 -2.17
CA GLU A 290 4.25 -7.36 -3.10
C GLU A 290 2.76 -7.65 -2.99
N LEU A 291 2.04 -7.42 -4.08
CA LEU A 291 0.64 -7.80 -4.21
C LEU A 291 0.56 -9.17 -4.86
N TRP A 292 -0.11 -10.10 -4.20
CA TRP A 292 -0.37 -11.44 -4.65
C TRP A 292 -1.83 -11.64 -5.02
N ASP A 293 -2.05 -12.43 -6.06
CA ASP A 293 -3.38 -12.89 -6.44
C ASP A 293 -3.96 -13.84 -5.38
N ALA A 294 -5.29 -13.96 -5.33
CA ALA A 294 -6.02 -14.79 -4.37
C ALA A 294 -5.57 -16.28 -4.39
N GLU A 295 -5.13 -16.74 -5.55
CA GLU A 295 -4.68 -18.11 -5.77
C GLU A 295 -3.15 -18.27 -5.73
N GLY A 296 -2.40 -17.18 -5.56
CA GLY A 296 -0.92 -17.18 -5.58
C GLY A 296 -0.29 -17.34 -6.96
N LYS A 297 -1.10 -17.37 -8.03
CA LYS A 297 -0.65 -17.52 -9.42
C LYS A 297 0.18 -16.35 -9.95
N ALA A 298 0.03 -15.17 -9.36
CA ALA A 298 0.72 -13.97 -9.82
C ALA A 298 1.09 -13.03 -8.68
N LYS A 299 2.14 -12.25 -8.96
CA LYS A 299 2.69 -11.24 -8.09
C LYS A 299 2.99 -9.96 -8.87
N VAL A 300 2.64 -8.82 -8.29
CA VAL A 300 3.01 -7.49 -8.79
C VAL A 300 3.69 -6.73 -7.67
N ILE A 301 4.77 -6.03 -8.01
CA ILE A 301 5.46 -5.14 -7.07
C ILE A 301 4.83 -3.76 -7.17
N LEU A 302 4.36 -3.23 -6.04
CA LEU A 302 3.78 -1.89 -5.94
C LEU A 302 4.69 -1.02 -5.09
N ASN A 303 4.75 0.27 -5.43
CA ASN A 303 5.53 1.23 -4.67
C ASN A 303 4.64 2.40 -4.27
N LEU A 304 4.82 2.87 -3.05
CA LEU A 304 4.17 4.06 -2.52
C LEU A 304 5.23 5.04 -2.06
N ILE A 305 5.15 6.28 -2.56
CA ILE A 305 6.11 7.34 -2.26
C ILE A 305 5.61 8.09 -1.03
N LYS A 306 6.53 8.38 -0.10
CA LYS A 306 6.23 9.16 1.09
C LYS A 306 5.81 10.58 0.68
N SER A 307 4.59 10.93 1.06
CA SER A 307 4.06 12.29 0.91
C SER A 307 4.66 13.18 1.99
N SER A 308 5.16 14.34 1.60
CA SER A 308 5.66 15.34 2.54
C SER A 308 4.58 16.39 2.80
N ASP A 309 4.19 16.53 4.06
CA ASP A 309 3.41 17.67 4.54
C ASP A 309 4.32 18.52 5.42
N ARG A 310 4.51 19.80 5.08
CA ARG A 310 5.50 20.67 5.73
C ARG A 310 4.87 21.40 6.91
N LEU A 311 5.57 21.38 8.04
CA LEU A 311 5.29 22.26 9.16
C LEU A 311 5.85 23.66 8.95
N PHE A 312 5.12 24.65 9.46
CA PHE A 312 5.53 26.06 9.47
C PHE A 312 5.41 26.62 10.89
N ALA A 313 6.14 26.04 11.85
CA ALA A 313 6.03 26.42 13.26
C ALA A 313 6.26 27.92 13.51
N GLN A 314 7.22 28.56 12.84
CA GLN A 314 7.45 30.00 12.99
C GLN A 314 6.24 30.86 12.61
N LYS A 315 5.53 30.48 11.54
CA LYS A 315 4.31 31.18 11.11
C LYS A 315 3.20 30.98 12.13
N VAL A 316 3.05 29.75 12.63
CA VAL A 316 2.07 29.45 13.69
C VAL A 316 2.36 30.26 14.94
N ALA A 317 3.62 30.35 15.39
CA ALA A 317 3.99 31.10 16.59
C ALA A 317 3.62 32.59 16.47
N SER A 318 3.80 33.16 15.28
CA SER A 318 3.43 34.55 15.00
C SER A 318 1.92 34.83 14.98
N ASP A 319 1.08 33.80 14.84
CA ASP A 319 -0.38 33.94 14.93
C ASP A 319 -0.84 34.18 16.39
N PHE A 320 -0.01 33.85 17.38
CA PHE A 320 -0.33 34.00 18.80
C PHE A 320 0.30 35.26 19.38
N LYS A 321 -0.54 36.23 19.74
CA LYS A 321 -0.12 37.45 20.44
C LYS A 321 -0.58 37.39 21.88
N PHE A 322 0.36 37.39 22.82
CA PHE A 322 0.04 37.39 24.25
C PHE A 322 -0.63 38.72 24.65
N PHE A 323 -1.76 38.63 25.35
CA PHE A 323 -2.53 39.80 25.82
C PHE A 323 -2.44 39.98 27.34
N GLY A 324 -2.30 38.89 28.10
CA GLY A 324 -2.17 38.94 29.55
C GLY A 324 -2.48 37.60 30.23
N ALA A 325 -2.33 37.53 31.54
CA ALA A 325 -2.68 36.37 32.34
C ALA A 325 -3.92 36.65 33.19
N ARG A 326 -4.90 35.75 33.17
CA ARG A 326 -6.08 35.82 34.06
C ARG A 326 -5.78 35.19 35.41
N THR A 327 -5.01 34.10 35.41
CA THR A 327 -4.51 33.41 36.59
C THR A 327 -3.09 32.90 36.31
N ARG A 328 -2.42 32.31 37.32
CA ARG A 328 -1.09 31.69 37.14
C ARG A 328 -1.05 30.58 36.07
N SER A 329 -2.20 29.99 35.74
CA SER A 329 -2.32 28.87 34.79
C SER A 329 -3.20 29.17 33.58
N GLN A 330 -3.73 30.40 33.46
CA GLN A 330 -4.64 30.80 32.40
C GLN A 330 -4.12 32.05 31.71
N PHE A 331 -3.77 31.90 30.45
CA PHE A 331 -3.17 32.93 29.62
C PHE A 331 -4.16 33.35 28.54
N VAL A 332 -4.27 34.64 28.29
CA VAL A 332 -5.13 35.22 27.26
C VAL A 332 -4.26 35.57 26.08
N PHE A 333 -4.56 34.94 24.95
CA PHE A 333 -3.91 35.20 23.67
C PHE A 333 -4.92 35.78 22.68
N GLU A 334 -4.47 36.72 21.87
CA GLU A 334 -5.15 37.17 20.67
C GLU A 334 -4.62 36.33 19.49
N VAL A 335 -5.51 35.56 18.87
CA VAL A 335 -5.19 34.68 17.74
C VAL A 335 -6.03 35.12 16.56
N LYS A 336 -5.40 35.72 15.54
CA LYS A 336 -6.07 36.30 14.36
C LYS A 336 -7.23 37.26 14.70
N GLY A 337 -7.10 38.02 15.79
CA GLY A 337 -8.08 39.01 16.23
C GLY A 337 -9.16 38.48 17.19
N GLU A 338 -9.18 37.17 17.48
CA GLU A 338 -10.06 36.58 18.49
C GLU A 338 -9.30 36.31 19.79
N ARG A 339 -9.88 36.64 20.94
CA ARG A 339 -9.27 36.37 22.25
C ARG A 339 -9.61 34.97 22.72
N MET A 340 -8.59 34.17 22.98
CA MET A 340 -8.69 32.80 23.48
C MET A 340 -7.97 32.65 24.82
N ILE A 341 -8.57 31.89 25.74
CA ILE A 341 -7.92 31.50 27.00
C ILE A 341 -7.25 30.14 26.80
N ILE A 342 -5.93 30.11 26.98
CA ILE A 342 -5.07 28.95 26.79
C ILE A 342 -4.47 28.53 28.14
N ARG A 343 -4.44 27.23 28.40
CA ARG A 343 -3.88 26.56 29.58
C ARG A 343 -2.93 25.44 29.14
N VAL A 344 -2.06 25.03 30.06
CA VAL A 344 -1.27 23.81 29.90
C VAL A 344 -2.19 22.59 29.76
N GLY A 345 -1.89 21.72 28.81
CA GLY A 345 -2.70 20.56 28.44
C GLY A 345 -3.81 20.86 27.42
N ASP A 346 -4.02 22.11 27.02
CA ASP A 346 -5.02 22.46 26.01
C ASP A 346 -4.61 21.98 24.62
N TRP A 347 -5.59 21.53 23.84
CA TRP A 347 -5.43 21.07 22.46
C TRP A 347 -6.09 22.09 21.53
N LEU A 348 -5.28 22.73 20.70
CA LEU A 348 -5.72 23.73 19.74
C LEU A 348 -5.65 23.13 18.34
N PHE A 349 -6.76 23.11 17.63
CA PHE A 349 -6.90 22.53 16.30
C PHE A 349 -7.13 23.63 15.27
N LEU A 350 -6.37 23.64 14.18
CA LEU A 350 -6.54 24.61 13.11
C LEU A 350 -7.47 24.03 12.02
N GLN A 351 -8.67 24.61 11.89
CA GLN A 351 -9.65 24.26 10.86
C GLN A 351 -10.03 25.51 10.07
N ASP A 352 -10.02 25.43 8.73
CA ASP A 352 -10.42 26.53 7.84
C ASP A 352 -9.72 27.87 8.13
N GLY A 353 -8.49 27.79 8.65
CA GLY A 353 -7.68 28.96 9.02
C GLY A 353 -8.01 29.57 10.39
N ALA A 354 -8.95 29.02 11.15
CA ALA A 354 -9.27 29.44 12.52
C ALA A 354 -8.81 28.38 13.54
N TRP A 355 -8.26 28.85 14.67
CA TRP A 355 -7.89 27.97 15.78
C TRP A 355 -9.10 27.72 16.66
N LYS A 356 -9.42 26.44 16.89
CA LYS A 356 -10.48 25.99 17.78
C LYS A 356 -9.87 25.15 18.89
N LYS A 357 -10.29 25.40 20.13
CA LYS A 357 -9.92 24.52 21.25
C LYS A 357 -10.79 23.26 21.23
N LEU A 358 -10.16 22.08 21.28
CA LEU A 358 -10.87 20.81 21.47
C LEU A 358 -11.11 20.62 22.97
N ILE A 359 -12.38 20.55 23.37
CA ILE A 359 -12.77 20.53 24.80
C ILE A 359 -13.53 19.25 25.12
N THR A 360 -14.40 18.82 24.20
CA THR A 360 -15.25 17.67 24.44
C THR A 360 -14.49 16.36 24.16
N PRO A 361 -14.77 15.27 24.92
CA PRO A 361 -14.18 13.96 24.62
C PRO A 361 -14.45 13.51 23.18
N GLU A 362 -15.64 13.81 22.65
CA GLU A 362 -16.01 13.48 21.28
C GLU A 362 -15.13 14.19 20.24
N GLU A 363 -14.79 15.47 20.44
CA GLU A 363 -13.86 16.19 19.57
C GLU A 363 -12.45 15.60 19.62
N ILE A 364 -12.00 15.23 20.81
CA ILE A 364 -10.69 14.59 21.02
C ILE A 364 -10.68 13.23 20.32
N ASP A 365 -11.69 12.39 20.54
CA ASP A 365 -11.82 11.08 19.90
C ASP A 365 -11.93 11.21 18.39
N ASN A 366 -12.67 12.19 17.88
CA ASN A 366 -12.78 12.46 16.45
C ASN A 366 -11.44 12.91 15.86
N TYR A 367 -10.63 13.68 16.59
CA TYR A 367 -9.25 13.93 16.20
C TYR A 367 -8.47 12.61 16.23
N VAL A 368 -8.32 11.94 17.38
CA VAL A 368 -7.53 10.69 17.52
C VAL A 368 -7.86 9.68 16.40
N ASN A 369 -9.15 9.47 16.09
CA ASN A 369 -9.63 8.56 15.04
C ASN A 369 -9.57 9.11 13.59
N ARG A 370 -8.90 10.24 13.36
CA ARG A 370 -8.72 10.91 12.05
C ARG A 370 -10.03 11.30 11.33
N ARG A 371 -11.11 11.51 12.09
CA ARG A 371 -12.34 12.14 11.57
C ARG A 371 -12.19 13.64 11.44
N LEU A 372 -11.36 14.26 12.29
CA LEU A 372 -10.93 15.65 12.19
C LEU A 372 -9.48 15.69 11.68
N ASN A 373 -9.30 16.21 10.46
CA ASN A 373 -7.99 16.32 9.80
C ASN A 373 -7.55 17.79 9.76
N GLY A 374 -6.39 18.08 10.33
CA GLY A 374 -5.88 19.44 10.47
C GLY A 374 -4.70 19.50 11.45
N MET A 375 -4.01 20.64 11.49
CA MET A 375 -2.88 20.82 12.39
C MET A 375 -3.34 20.91 13.84
N LEU A 376 -2.57 20.31 14.75
CA LEU A 376 -2.84 20.33 16.19
C LEU A 376 -1.66 20.93 16.93
N LEU A 377 -1.92 21.89 17.80
CA LEU A 377 -0.97 22.40 18.78
C LEU A 377 -1.39 21.93 20.17
N VAL A 378 -0.54 21.12 20.81
CA VAL A 378 -0.69 20.70 22.21
C VAL A 378 0.17 21.59 23.08
N ILE A 379 -0.42 22.23 24.09
CA ILE A 379 0.33 23.07 25.02
C ILE A 379 0.92 22.19 26.11
N ASP A 380 2.24 22.08 26.15
CA ASP A 380 2.95 21.14 27.01
C ASP A 380 3.27 21.75 28.38
N GLU A 381 3.86 22.95 28.40
CA GLU A 381 4.34 23.57 29.64
C GLU A 381 4.60 25.08 29.51
N VAL A 382 4.89 25.71 30.65
CA VAL A 382 5.32 27.12 30.74
C VAL A 382 6.71 27.14 31.36
N VAL A 383 7.68 27.66 30.60
CA VAL A 383 9.09 27.71 31.02
C VAL A 383 9.52 29.16 31.19
N ARG A 384 10.31 29.45 32.23
CA ARG A 384 10.96 30.76 32.42
C ARG A 384 12.39 30.68 31.88
N LYS A 385 12.71 31.48 30.86
CA LYS A 385 14.02 31.55 30.21
C LYS A 385 14.42 33.00 30.00
N ASP A 386 15.62 33.38 30.44
CA ASP A 386 16.15 34.75 30.32
C ASP A 386 15.18 35.84 30.83
N ASP A 387 14.60 35.60 32.01
CA ASP A 387 13.56 36.43 32.66
C ASP A 387 12.24 36.62 31.89
N LYS A 388 12.04 35.87 30.82
CA LYS A 388 10.78 35.83 30.06
C LYS A 388 10.06 34.52 30.34
N GLN A 389 8.74 34.58 30.49
CA GLN A 389 7.92 33.38 30.48
C GLN A 389 7.60 33.02 29.02
N ILE A 390 7.78 31.75 28.68
CA ILE A 390 7.57 31.20 27.35
C ILE A 390 6.57 30.05 27.48
N LEU A 391 5.53 30.08 26.65
CA LEU A 391 4.61 28.97 26.52
C LEU A 391 5.18 27.99 25.49
N VAL A 392 5.44 26.76 25.92
CA VAL A 392 6.00 25.70 25.08
C VAL A 392 4.88 24.74 24.69
N GLY A 393 4.82 24.39 23.41
CA GLY A 393 3.90 23.37 22.92
C GLY A 393 4.49 22.56 21.78
N THR A 394 3.82 21.47 21.43
CA THR A 394 4.18 20.61 20.31
C THR A 394 3.15 20.78 19.20
N LEU A 395 3.60 21.20 18.03
CA LEU A 395 2.80 21.34 16.82
C LEU A 395 2.92 20.08 15.97
N PHE A 396 1.78 19.47 15.64
CA PHE A 396 1.66 18.34 14.72
C PHE A 396 1.08 18.79 13.39
N ASN A 397 1.60 18.25 12.28
CA ASN A 397 1.01 18.50 10.96
C ASN A 397 -0.32 17.74 10.81
N ALA A 398 -1.06 18.01 9.74
CA ALA A 398 -2.38 17.41 9.54
C ALA A 398 -2.33 15.88 9.49
N ALA A 399 -1.25 15.33 8.93
CA ALA A 399 -1.03 13.89 8.84
C ALA A 399 -0.44 13.25 10.10
N ARG A 400 -0.07 14.03 11.12
CA ARG A 400 0.64 13.61 12.36
C ARG A 400 1.98 12.92 12.15
N SER A 401 2.59 13.13 11.00
CA SER A 401 3.85 12.50 10.59
C SER A 401 5.08 13.35 10.89
N GLN A 402 4.86 14.63 11.22
CA GLN A 402 5.89 15.57 11.65
C GLN A 402 5.41 16.26 12.92
N MET A 403 6.35 16.56 13.79
CA MET A 403 6.12 17.40 14.96
C MET A 403 7.28 18.38 15.14
N GLU A 404 6.95 19.60 15.57
CA GLU A 404 7.92 20.63 15.91
C GLU A 404 7.53 21.26 17.25
N ALA A 405 8.53 21.49 18.12
CA ALA A 405 8.32 22.27 19.32
C ALA A 405 8.15 23.75 18.94
N ILE A 406 7.18 24.41 19.54
CA ILE A 406 6.88 25.82 19.34
C ILE A 406 7.06 26.56 20.66
N GLU A 407 7.73 27.70 20.58
CA GLU A 407 7.94 28.60 21.72
C GLU A 407 7.16 29.89 21.44
N ILE A 408 6.15 30.17 22.26
CA ILE A 408 5.33 31.37 22.15
C ILE A 408 5.72 32.31 23.29
N PRO A 409 6.36 33.47 23.00
CA PRO A 409 6.83 34.37 24.04
C PRO A 409 5.65 35.08 24.72
N MET A 410 5.60 35.02 26.06
CA MET A 410 4.65 35.78 26.86
C MET A 410 5.33 37.07 27.31
N LEU A 411 5.46 38.02 26.38
CA LEU A 411 6.03 39.34 26.70
C LEU A 411 5.12 40.06 27.69
N SER A 412 5.61 40.29 28.91
CA SER A 412 4.93 41.14 29.88
C SER A 412 5.02 42.59 29.42
N SER A 413 3.90 43.17 29.01
CA SER A 413 3.80 44.60 28.71
C SER A 413 3.77 45.45 29.99
N ILE A 414 4.71 45.25 30.91
CA ILE A 414 4.79 46.05 32.15
C ILE A 414 5.64 47.33 31.95
N ALA A 415 6.36 47.47 30.83
CA ALA A 415 7.28 48.58 30.63
C ALA A 415 6.66 49.92 30.14
N THR A 416 5.34 50.06 29.96
CA THR A 416 4.75 51.29 29.36
C THR A 416 3.96 52.18 30.33
N THR A 417 3.84 51.82 31.61
CA THR A 417 3.07 52.66 32.57
C THR A 417 3.91 53.71 33.32
N GLN A 418 5.25 53.71 33.20
CA GLN A 418 6.09 54.68 33.92
C GLN A 418 6.45 55.96 33.14
N GLN A 419 6.16 56.06 31.84
CA GLN A 419 6.50 57.27 31.05
C GLN A 419 5.34 58.27 30.83
N THR A 420 4.17 58.05 31.43
CA THR A 420 3.02 58.99 31.32
C THR A 420 2.73 59.75 32.62
N LEU A 421 3.57 59.59 33.65
CA LEU A 421 3.44 60.29 34.94
C LEU A 421 4.56 61.30 35.24
N GLU A 422 5.60 61.41 34.40
CA GLU A 422 6.64 62.45 34.55
C GLU A 422 6.43 63.68 33.66
N GLU A 423 5.37 63.72 32.83
CA GLU A 423 5.11 64.83 31.91
C GLU A 423 3.76 65.51 32.20
N LYS A 424 3.49 65.82 33.47
CA LYS A 424 2.49 66.83 33.86
C LYS A 424 2.61 67.22 35.33
N GLY A 425 3.15 68.40 35.59
CA GLY A 425 2.96 69.10 36.87
C GLY A 425 4.21 69.75 37.47
N GLU A 426 4.90 70.62 36.73
CA GLU A 426 5.35 71.87 37.35
C GLU A 426 4.06 72.63 37.70
N ASP A 427 3.79 72.77 39.00
CA ASP A 427 3.35 74.02 39.66
C ASP A 427 2.91 73.67 41.09
N GLY A 428 3.54 74.36 42.04
CA GLY A 428 3.66 73.91 43.43
C GLY A 428 2.42 74.03 44.31
N GLU A 429 2.46 73.25 45.38
CA GLU A 429 2.14 73.62 46.76
C GLU A 429 2.44 72.38 47.63
N THR A 430 3.36 72.53 48.57
CA THR A 430 3.70 71.53 49.59
C THR A 430 2.60 71.46 50.65
N PRO A 431 2.07 70.27 50.98
CA PRO A 431 1.63 69.96 52.33
C PRO A 431 2.69 69.08 52.99
N ASP A 432 3.23 69.63 54.06
CA ASP A 432 4.03 68.98 55.09
C ASP A 432 3.25 67.77 55.66
N PHE A 433 3.76 66.56 55.45
CA PHE A 433 3.30 65.36 56.14
C PHE A 433 4.53 64.54 56.54
N ASN A 434 5.03 64.85 57.75
CA ASN A 434 5.75 63.88 58.55
C ASN A 434 4.79 62.75 58.89
N ASP A 435 5.10 61.54 58.47
CA ASP A 435 4.85 60.34 59.26
C ASP A 435 5.88 59.29 58.84
N ASP A 436 6.77 58.99 59.79
CA ASP A 436 7.73 57.90 59.75
C ASP A 436 6.97 56.56 59.70
N GLU A 437 6.86 55.94 58.53
CA GLU A 437 6.57 54.50 58.44
C GLU A 437 7.75 53.76 57.80
N ASP A 438 8.41 53.03 58.68
CA ASP A 438 9.54 52.13 58.52
C ASP A 438 9.18 50.97 57.57
N LEU A 439 9.44 51.12 56.27
CA LEU A 439 9.30 50.06 55.27
C LEU A 439 10.61 49.28 55.15
N SER A 440 10.86 48.42 56.12
CA SER A 440 11.80 47.30 55.93
C SER A 440 11.27 46.37 54.82
N PRO A 441 12.11 45.89 53.88
CA PRO A 441 11.70 44.90 52.89
C PRO A 441 11.18 43.62 53.58
N PRO A 442 10.16 42.94 53.02
CA PRO A 442 9.72 41.68 53.57
C PRO A 442 10.85 40.65 53.46
N GLU A 443 11.17 40.05 54.60
CA GLU A 443 12.00 38.86 54.73
C GLU A 443 11.32 37.74 53.93
N TRP A 444 11.99 37.26 52.88
CA TRP A 444 11.49 36.16 52.07
C TRP A 444 11.76 34.86 52.82
N ASP A 445 10.79 34.40 53.61
CA ASP A 445 10.80 33.05 54.14
C ASP A 445 10.86 32.04 52.99
N GLU A 446 11.78 31.09 53.14
CA GLU A 446 12.01 29.94 52.26
C GLU A 446 10.67 29.27 51.93
N VAL A 447 10.29 29.31 50.65
CA VAL A 447 9.13 28.58 50.15
C VAL A 447 9.48 27.10 50.19
N GLU A 448 8.87 26.38 51.14
CA GLU A 448 8.88 24.91 51.20
C GLU A 448 8.52 24.34 49.82
N GLU A 449 9.41 23.50 49.27
CA GLU A 449 9.13 22.68 48.10
C GLU A 449 7.87 21.85 48.36
N MET A 450 6.82 22.15 47.60
CA MET A 450 5.52 21.52 47.71
C MET A 450 5.55 20.15 47.01
N ASP A 451 6.02 19.13 47.73
CA ASP A 451 6.26 17.75 47.27
C ASP A 451 4.98 16.91 47.02
N ASP A 452 3.77 17.48 47.13
CA ASP A 452 2.50 16.73 47.08
C ASP A 452 1.95 16.42 45.67
N TYR A 453 2.73 16.64 44.61
CA TYR A 453 2.30 16.36 43.23
C TYR A 453 1.99 14.88 42.93
N PRO A 454 2.72 13.89 43.46
CA PRO A 454 2.42 12.47 43.22
C PRO A 454 1.10 12.02 43.85
N GLU A 455 0.75 12.55 45.03
CA GLU A 455 -0.46 12.17 45.76
C GLU A 455 -1.74 12.66 45.05
N MET A 456 -1.66 13.82 44.38
CA MET A 456 -2.78 14.36 43.60
C MET A 456 -3.09 13.51 42.36
N ILE A 457 -2.06 12.93 41.73
CA ILE A 457 -2.20 12.04 40.56
C ILE A 457 -2.81 10.69 40.98
N GLU A 458 -2.44 10.15 42.14
CA GLU A 458 -3.06 8.92 42.66
C GLU A 458 -4.53 9.10 43.03
N ARG A 459 -4.91 10.21 43.69
CA ARG A 459 -6.32 10.50 43.98
C ARG A 459 -7.16 10.66 42.72
N PHE A 460 -6.60 11.20 41.65
CA PHE A 460 -7.27 11.28 40.35
C PHE A 460 -7.48 9.89 39.72
N ARG A 461 -6.50 9.00 39.84
CA ARG A 461 -6.60 7.60 39.37
C ARG A 461 -7.61 6.78 40.18
N GLU A 462 -7.70 6.98 41.49
CA GLU A 462 -8.71 6.31 42.33
C GLU A 462 -10.14 6.76 42.00
N ARG A 463 -10.34 8.04 41.70
CA ARG A 463 -11.65 8.56 41.32
C ARG A 463 -12.17 7.93 40.03
N ILE A 464 -11.29 7.72 39.04
CA ILE A 464 -11.62 7.03 37.78
C ILE A 464 -11.93 5.54 38.00
N ARG A 465 -11.35 4.90 39.01
CA ARG A 465 -11.68 3.50 39.37
C ARG A 465 -13.04 3.36 40.04
N MET A 466 -13.47 4.35 40.83
CA MET A 466 -14.77 4.32 41.50
C MET A 466 -15.95 4.53 40.54
N ASP A 467 -15.79 5.36 39.50
CA ASP A 467 -16.84 5.61 38.51
C ASP A 467 -17.03 4.45 37.49
N ARG A 468 -16.23 3.38 37.60
CA ARG A 468 -16.30 2.17 36.74
C ARG A 468 -16.75 0.90 37.47
N ARG A 469 -17.21 1.01 38.71
CA ARG A 469 -18.04 -0.01 39.38
C ARG A 469 -19.48 0.44 39.41
#